data_AF-A0A2X5NM23-F1
#
_entry.id   AF-A0A2X5NM23-F1
#
_cell.length_a   1.000
_cell.length_b   1.000
_cell.length_c   1.000
_cell.angle_alpha   90.00
_cell.angle_beta   90.00
_cell.angle_gamma   90.00
#
_symmetry.space_group_name_H-M   'P 1'
#
loop_
_entity.id
_entity.type
_entity.pdbx_description
1 polymer ?
#
loop_
_entity_poly.entity_id
_entity_poly.type
_entity_poly.pdbx_seq_one_letter_code
_entity_poly.pdbx_strand_id
1 'polypeptide(L)'
;MFKDTPDYPFADWSFSGTTGEEFTTLMNIFKAEQQEVYIADYEHLGVYACRIIVPGMSDIYPAEDLMLANNNMGADFRDLFLSLPDSEWEAQDYLDLITRIDDEGLDDFTRVRELLGLATGKDSGWSTLRVGELKAMLALAGGDTEQALIWTEWTIEFNGSVFSAERANYYRCLQTLLLLAQEDERTAVEYLNAFNRMYGSDTVEAASAALSGEAPFYGLHPVDTDLQAFPAHQSLLAAYEKLQNAKREHWKTR
;
A
#
# COMPACT_ATOMS: atom_id res chain seq x y z
N MET A 1 0.79 -33.56 9.54
CA MET A 1 0.18 -34.86 9.90
C MET A 1 0.59 -35.20 11.32
N PHE A 2 -0.29 -35.82 12.11
CA PHE A 2 -0.07 -36.12 13.53
C PHE A 2 0.29 -37.61 13.68
N LYS A 3 1.59 -37.93 13.72
CA LYS A 3 2.09 -39.32 13.85
C LYS A 3 1.77 -39.88 15.25
N ASP A 4 1.52 -41.19 15.34
CA ASP A 4 1.36 -41.90 16.62
C ASP A 4 2.66 -41.97 17.44
N THR A 5 3.81 -41.96 16.77
CA THR A 5 5.13 -41.93 17.43
C THR A 5 5.68 -40.50 17.42
N PRO A 6 5.93 -39.90 18.60
CA PRO A 6 6.48 -38.55 18.68
C PRO A 6 7.97 -38.55 18.32
N ASP A 7 8.44 -37.46 17.73
CA ASP A 7 9.85 -37.30 17.36
C ASP A 7 10.76 -37.00 18.58
N TYR A 8 10.17 -36.53 19.69
CA TYR A 8 10.84 -36.31 20.98
C TYR A 8 10.03 -36.96 22.12
N PRO A 9 10.69 -37.55 23.14
CA PRO A 9 9.99 -38.04 24.32
C PRO A 9 9.39 -36.89 25.12
N PHE A 10 8.32 -37.16 25.87
CA PHE A 10 7.76 -36.20 26.80
C PHE A 10 8.80 -35.82 27.88
N ALA A 11 8.92 -34.51 28.15
CA ALA A 11 9.67 -33.97 29.27
C ALA A 11 8.74 -33.11 30.13
N ASP A 12 8.70 -33.39 31.43
CA ASP A 12 7.99 -32.59 32.43
C ASP A 12 8.87 -31.39 32.82
N TRP A 13 9.02 -30.45 31.89
CA TRP A 13 9.97 -29.33 32.02
C TRP A 13 9.46 -28.25 32.98
N SER A 14 10.38 -27.62 33.70
CA SER A 14 10.11 -26.42 34.49
C SER A 14 11.34 -25.52 34.52
N PHE A 15 11.13 -24.25 34.20
CA PHE A 15 12.13 -23.17 34.27
C PHE A 15 11.66 -22.05 35.21
N SER A 16 10.71 -22.33 36.10
CA SER A 16 10.09 -21.32 36.96
C SER A 16 11.00 -20.88 38.11
N GLY A 17 10.81 -19.63 38.54
CA GLY A 17 11.55 -19.03 39.65
C GLY A 17 11.08 -17.62 39.93
N THR A 18 11.97 -16.79 40.49
CA THR A 18 11.80 -15.34 40.46
C THR A 18 12.14 -14.79 39.07
N THR A 19 11.65 -13.59 38.73
CA THR A 19 11.90 -13.00 37.40
C THR A 19 13.39 -12.84 37.06
N GLY A 20 14.25 -12.60 38.05
CA GLY A 20 15.71 -12.53 37.86
C GLY A 20 16.34 -13.91 37.58
N GLU A 21 15.85 -14.96 38.24
CA GLU A 21 16.27 -16.34 37.99
C GLU A 21 15.77 -16.82 36.62
N GLU A 22 14.53 -16.49 36.27
CA GLU A 22 13.93 -16.81 34.98
C GLU A 22 14.69 -16.13 33.83
N PHE A 23 14.98 -14.82 33.96
CA PHE A 23 15.81 -14.11 32.98
C PHE A 23 17.19 -14.76 32.80
N THR A 24 17.88 -15.06 33.90
CA THR A 24 19.19 -15.71 33.86
C THR A 24 19.12 -17.09 33.21
N THR A 25 18.06 -17.86 33.52
CA THR A 25 17.83 -19.20 32.97
C THR A 25 17.62 -19.15 31.45
N LEU A 26 16.80 -18.21 30.95
CA LEU A 26 16.56 -18.04 29.52
C LEU A 26 17.82 -17.55 28.79
N MET A 27 18.56 -16.60 29.37
CA MET A 27 19.83 -16.12 28.78
C MET A 27 20.88 -17.22 28.69
N ASN A 28 20.89 -18.17 29.63
CA ASN A 28 21.79 -19.32 29.56
C ASN A 28 21.46 -20.26 28.40
N ILE A 29 20.20 -20.36 27.98
CA ILE A 29 19.81 -21.12 26.78
C ILE A 29 20.41 -20.46 25.54
N PHE A 30 20.19 -19.15 25.35
CA PHE A 30 20.78 -18.42 24.21
C PHE A 30 22.31 -18.51 24.17
N LYS A 31 22.95 -18.42 25.34
CA LYS A 31 24.40 -18.59 25.46
C LYS A 31 24.87 -19.99 25.07
N ALA A 32 24.12 -21.03 25.42
CA ALA A 32 24.43 -22.40 25.04
C ALA A 32 24.30 -22.61 23.52
N GLU A 33 23.32 -21.96 22.90
CA GLU A 33 23.10 -21.94 21.45
C GLU A 33 24.06 -20.98 20.70
N GLN A 34 24.95 -20.27 21.42
CA GLN A 34 25.87 -19.25 20.88
C GLN A 34 25.15 -18.14 20.11
N GLN A 35 23.96 -17.76 20.57
CA GLN A 35 23.12 -16.71 20.00
C GLN A 35 23.24 -15.44 20.83
N GLU A 36 23.62 -14.34 20.19
CA GLU A 36 23.74 -13.03 20.84
C GLU A 36 22.35 -12.40 21.00
N VAL A 37 22.14 -11.72 22.13
CA VAL A 37 20.84 -11.14 22.49
C VAL A 37 20.98 -9.62 22.64
N TYR A 38 20.25 -8.89 21.80
CA TYR A 38 20.21 -7.43 21.82
C TYR A 38 18.93 -6.97 22.51
N ILE A 39 19.05 -6.14 23.54
CA ILE A 39 17.90 -5.64 24.31
C ILE A 39 17.92 -4.11 24.28
N ALA A 40 16.80 -3.52 23.88
CA ALA A 40 16.56 -2.09 24.02
C ALA A 40 15.45 -1.85 25.04
N ASP A 41 15.76 -1.09 26.09
CA ASP A 41 14.84 -0.79 27.19
C ASP A 41 14.17 0.58 26.99
N TYR A 42 12.88 0.66 27.29
CA TYR A 42 12.06 1.85 27.13
C TYR A 42 11.21 2.09 28.38
N GLU A 43 11.47 3.21 29.06
CA GLU A 43 10.74 3.61 30.28
C GLU A 43 10.03 4.97 30.13
N HIS A 44 10.08 5.54 28.93
CA HIS A 44 9.68 6.92 28.67
C HIS A 44 8.19 7.23 28.75
N LEU A 45 7.36 6.20 28.89
CA LEU A 45 5.92 6.31 29.11
C LEU A 45 5.54 5.97 30.56
N GLY A 46 6.51 5.85 31.47
CA GLY A 46 6.28 5.52 32.88
C GLY A 46 5.98 4.05 33.15
N VAL A 47 6.15 3.19 32.15
CA VAL A 47 6.04 1.73 32.24
C VAL A 47 7.24 1.11 31.52
N TYR A 48 7.82 0.06 32.10
CA TYR A 48 8.93 -0.67 31.48
C TYR A 48 8.43 -1.47 30.26
N ALA A 49 9.07 -1.25 29.12
CA ALA A 49 8.94 -2.05 27.92
C ALA A 49 10.34 -2.36 27.37
N CYS A 50 10.48 -3.48 26.66
CA CYS A 50 11.73 -3.81 25.97
C CYS A 50 11.45 -4.32 24.56
N ARG A 51 12.45 -4.20 23.68
CA ARG A 51 12.48 -4.87 22.38
C ARG A 51 13.72 -5.75 22.33
N ILE A 52 13.52 -7.06 22.17
CA ILE A 52 14.58 -8.06 22.17
C ILE A 52 14.76 -8.56 20.74
N ILE A 53 16.01 -8.60 20.25
CA ILE A 53 16.39 -9.13 18.95
C ILE A 53 17.46 -10.20 19.17
N VAL A 54 17.24 -11.38 18.61
CA VAL A 54 18.15 -12.53 18.61
C VAL A 54 18.32 -13.00 17.17
N PRO A 55 19.33 -12.48 16.43
CA PRO A 55 19.53 -12.83 15.02
C PRO A 55 19.72 -14.34 14.85
N GLY A 56 18.98 -14.97 13.95
CA GLY A 56 18.92 -16.42 13.75
C GLY A 56 17.85 -17.15 14.58
N MET A 57 17.15 -16.47 15.49
CA MET A 57 16.07 -17.06 16.30
C MET A 57 14.78 -16.23 16.34
N SER A 58 14.89 -14.90 16.46
CA SER A 58 13.73 -13.99 16.58
C SER A 58 13.23 -13.44 15.24
N ASP A 59 13.95 -13.74 14.16
CA ASP A 59 13.66 -13.26 12.81
C ASP A 59 12.32 -13.82 12.34
N ILE A 60 11.42 -12.90 11.96
CA ILE A 60 10.13 -13.24 11.37
C ILE A 60 10.25 -13.34 9.85
N TYR A 61 11.14 -12.54 9.27
CA TYR A 61 11.42 -12.45 7.85
C TYR A 61 12.87 -12.83 7.58
N PRO A 62 13.14 -13.51 6.47
CA PRO A 62 14.49 -13.84 6.07
C PRO A 62 15.27 -12.57 5.68
N ALA A 63 16.60 -12.59 5.79
CA ALA A 63 17.42 -11.40 5.57
C ALA A 63 17.39 -10.92 4.11
N GLU A 64 17.11 -11.83 3.17
CA GLU A 64 16.96 -11.52 1.74
C GLU A 64 15.80 -10.56 1.47
N ASP A 65 14.79 -10.48 2.36
CA ASP A 65 13.67 -9.54 2.23
C ASP A 65 14.15 -8.07 2.31
N LEU A 66 15.33 -7.80 2.86
CA LEU A 66 15.95 -6.47 2.81
C LEU A 66 16.21 -5.98 1.38
N MET A 67 16.38 -6.91 0.42
CA MET A 67 16.58 -6.63 -1.00
C MET A 67 15.31 -6.88 -1.82
N LEU A 68 14.56 -7.94 -1.49
CA LEU A 68 13.44 -8.40 -2.31
C LEU A 68 12.07 -7.82 -1.91
N ALA A 69 11.89 -7.46 -0.64
CA ALA A 69 10.61 -7.05 -0.08
C ALA A 69 10.76 -5.89 0.92
N ASN A 70 11.69 -4.97 0.61
CA ASN A 70 11.98 -3.85 1.48
C ASN A 70 10.78 -2.88 1.52
N ASN A 71 10.24 -2.64 2.70
CA ASN A 71 9.10 -1.73 2.87
C ASN A 71 9.42 -0.25 2.56
N ASN A 72 10.70 0.08 2.33
CA ASN A 72 11.14 1.41 1.88
C ASN A 72 11.44 1.48 0.37
N MET A 73 11.28 0.39 -0.38
CA MET A 73 11.57 0.34 -1.83
C MET A 73 10.78 1.40 -2.62
N GLY A 74 9.54 1.70 -2.21
CA GLY A 74 8.70 2.71 -2.86
C GLY A 74 8.93 4.15 -2.42
N ALA A 75 9.94 4.44 -1.58
CA ALA A 75 10.12 5.78 -1.03
C ALA A 75 10.38 6.83 -2.12
N ASP A 76 11.16 6.47 -3.14
CA ASP A 76 11.51 7.35 -4.25
C ASP A 76 10.33 7.67 -5.18
N PHE A 77 9.26 6.87 -5.12
CA PHE A 77 8.01 7.12 -5.84
C PHE A 77 7.04 8.01 -5.08
N ARG A 78 7.28 8.32 -3.79
CA ARG A 78 6.27 8.98 -2.95
C ARG A 78 5.86 10.33 -3.50
N ASP A 79 6.80 11.25 -3.67
CA ASP A 79 6.49 12.61 -4.14
C ASP A 79 5.91 12.57 -5.55
N LEU A 80 6.44 11.68 -6.39
CA LEU A 80 6.00 11.48 -7.76
C LEU A 80 4.52 11.05 -7.80
N PHE A 81 4.16 9.96 -7.13
CA PHE A 81 2.79 9.43 -7.15
C PHE A 81 1.81 10.39 -6.51
N LEU A 82 2.17 11.05 -5.40
CA LEU A 82 1.31 12.02 -4.74
C LEU A 82 1.03 13.27 -5.58
N SER A 83 1.94 13.61 -6.52
CA SER A 83 1.78 14.75 -7.42
C SER A 83 0.91 14.49 -8.65
N LEU A 84 0.67 13.22 -9.01
CA LEU A 84 -0.05 12.83 -10.23
C LEU A 84 -1.46 13.46 -10.36
N PRO A 85 -2.29 13.56 -9.30
CA PRO A 85 -3.64 14.12 -9.47
C PRO A 85 -3.67 15.57 -9.99
N ASP A 86 -2.60 16.35 -9.76
CA ASP A 86 -2.43 17.74 -10.21
C ASP A 86 -1.39 17.87 -11.33
N SER A 87 -0.90 16.76 -11.89
CA SER A 87 0.17 16.82 -12.88
C SER A 87 -0.34 17.19 -14.26
N GLU A 88 0.43 18.02 -14.96
CA GLU A 88 0.24 18.39 -16.37
C GLU A 88 1.51 18.01 -17.16
N TRP A 89 1.91 16.74 -17.07
CA TRP A 89 3.09 16.25 -17.81
C TRP A 89 2.77 15.95 -19.27
N GLU A 90 3.81 15.83 -20.08
CA GLU A 90 3.64 15.36 -21.45
C GLU A 90 3.20 13.89 -21.44
N ALA A 91 2.39 13.50 -22.42
CA ALA A 91 1.82 12.15 -22.51
C ALA A 91 2.89 11.05 -22.37
N GLN A 92 4.06 11.26 -22.97
CA GLN A 92 5.17 10.30 -22.91
C GLN A 92 5.72 10.10 -21.49
N ASP A 93 5.75 11.14 -20.66
CA ASP A 93 6.29 11.05 -19.30
C ASP A 93 5.44 10.11 -18.42
N TYR A 94 4.13 10.06 -18.64
CA TYR A 94 3.24 9.11 -17.96
C TYR A 94 3.51 7.66 -18.38
N LEU A 95 3.76 7.42 -19.66
CA LEU A 95 4.07 6.08 -20.19
C LEU A 95 5.47 5.61 -19.76
N ASP A 96 6.43 6.52 -19.72
CA ASP A 96 7.77 6.25 -19.20
C ASP A 96 7.73 5.88 -17.71
N LEU A 97 6.80 6.45 -16.95
CA LEU A 97 6.57 6.05 -15.56
C LEU A 97 6.04 4.61 -15.43
N ILE A 98 5.18 4.14 -16.34
CA ILE A 98 4.76 2.73 -16.36
C ILE A 98 5.97 1.82 -16.56
N THR A 99 6.82 2.15 -17.53
CA THR A 99 8.07 1.39 -17.80
C THR A 99 8.98 1.37 -16.58
N ARG A 100 9.13 2.52 -15.89
CA ARG A 100 9.93 2.62 -14.67
C ARG A 100 9.37 1.76 -13.54
N ILE A 101 8.05 1.72 -13.36
CA ILE A 101 7.39 0.87 -12.37
C ILE A 101 7.70 -0.62 -12.65
N ASP A 102 7.70 -1.03 -13.91
CA ASP A 102 8.03 -2.40 -14.34
C ASP A 102 9.52 -2.74 -14.16
N ASP A 103 10.41 -1.83 -14.54
CA ASP A 103 11.85 -1.99 -14.39
C ASP A 103 12.29 -2.09 -12.91
N GLU A 104 11.61 -1.34 -12.03
CA GLU A 104 11.81 -1.43 -10.58
C GLU A 104 11.13 -2.66 -9.94
N GLY A 105 10.35 -3.44 -10.72
CA GLY A 105 9.80 -4.72 -10.29
C GLY A 105 8.67 -4.60 -9.27
N LEU A 106 7.90 -3.50 -9.30
CA LEU A 106 6.76 -3.34 -8.41
C LEU A 106 5.62 -4.30 -8.79
N ASP A 107 5.22 -5.16 -7.85
CA ASP A 107 4.08 -6.06 -8.04
C ASP A 107 2.79 -5.25 -8.22
N ASP A 108 2.07 -5.53 -9.31
CA ASP A 108 0.78 -4.91 -9.68
C ASP A 108 -0.25 -4.98 -8.55
N PHE A 109 -0.21 -6.03 -7.73
CA PHE A 109 -1.12 -6.22 -6.60
C PHE A 109 -0.77 -5.36 -5.38
N THR A 110 0.41 -4.76 -5.35
CA THR A 110 0.84 -3.90 -4.24
C THR A 110 -0.11 -2.73 -4.10
N ARG A 111 -0.58 -2.48 -2.87
CA ARG A 111 -1.40 -1.30 -2.60
C ARG A 111 -0.49 -0.08 -2.52
N VAL A 112 -0.80 0.96 -3.29
CA VAL A 112 -0.01 2.19 -3.32
C VAL A 112 0.07 2.82 -1.92
N ARG A 113 -1.02 2.79 -1.14
CA ARG A 113 -0.99 3.27 0.25
C ARG A 113 -0.04 2.50 1.16
N GLU A 114 0.18 1.21 0.92
CA GLU A 114 1.08 0.39 1.74
C GLU A 114 2.54 0.64 1.33
N LEU A 115 2.78 0.69 0.01
CA LEU A 115 4.08 1.04 -0.58
C LEU A 115 4.59 2.41 -0.11
N LEU A 116 3.70 3.41 -0.06
CA LEU A 116 4.03 4.78 0.30
C LEU A 116 3.85 5.09 1.79
N GLY A 117 3.40 4.13 2.62
CA GLY A 117 3.18 4.35 4.05
C GLY A 117 2.07 5.37 4.38
N LEU A 118 0.99 5.38 3.60
CA LEU A 118 -0.12 6.33 3.71
C LEU A 118 -1.28 5.74 4.53
N ALA A 119 -1.86 6.59 5.38
CA ALA A 119 -3.07 6.26 6.14
C ALA A 119 -4.25 7.03 5.54
N THR A 120 -4.77 6.50 4.44
CA THR A 120 -5.70 7.21 3.53
C THR A 120 -7.11 7.39 4.07
N GLY A 121 -7.52 6.58 5.06
CA GLY A 121 -8.94 6.41 5.39
C GLY A 121 -9.66 5.49 4.39
N LYS A 122 -10.97 5.26 4.62
CA LYS A 122 -11.78 4.31 3.82
C LYS A 122 -12.49 4.96 2.63
N ASP A 123 -12.68 6.28 2.67
CA ASP A 123 -13.57 6.99 1.73
C ASP A 123 -12.80 7.64 0.57
N SER A 124 -11.59 7.17 0.27
CA SER A 124 -10.71 7.74 -0.77
C SER A 124 -10.32 6.69 -1.81
N GLY A 125 -10.15 7.11 -3.08
CA GLY A 125 -9.61 6.25 -4.13
C GLY A 125 -8.24 5.67 -3.77
N TRP A 126 -7.41 6.44 -3.04
CA TRP A 126 -6.12 6.00 -2.49
C TRP A 126 -6.21 4.76 -1.59
N SER A 127 -7.39 4.49 -1.00
CA SER A 127 -7.58 3.36 -0.08
C SER A 127 -7.57 1.99 -0.77
N THR A 128 -7.99 1.96 -2.03
CA THR A 128 -8.12 0.75 -2.86
C THR A 128 -7.10 0.71 -3.99
N LEU A 129 -6.45 1.84 -4.29
CA LEU A 129 -5.45 1.97 -5.36
C LEU A 129 -4.32 0.95 -5.23
N ARG A 130 -4.18 0.14 -6.28
CA ARG A 130 -3.04 -0.76 -6.50
C ARG A 130 -2.16 -0.27 -7.64
N VAL A 131 -0.95 -0.82 -7.76
CA VAL A 131 -0.01 -0.49 -8.84
C VAL A 131 -0.62 -0.75 -10.22
N GLY A 132 -1.32 -1.88 -10.42
CA GLY A 132 -1.99 -2.13 -11.70
C GLY A 132 -3.11 -1.13 -12.05
N GLU A 133 -3.85 -0.64 -11.04
CA GLU A 133 -4.86 0.41 -11.23
C GLU A 133 -4.21 1.77 -11.53
N LEU A 134 -3.06 2.06 -10.91
CA LEU A 134 -2.27 3.24 -11.22
C LEU A 134 -1.76 3.22 -12.67
N LYS A 135 -1.32 2.06 -13.16
CA LYS A 135 -0.93 1.90 -14.58
C LYS A 135 -2.08 2.19 -15.54
N ALA A 136 -3.32 1.82 -15.19
CA ALA A 136 -4.49 2.21 -15.98
C ALA A 136 -4.64 3.74 -16.08
N MET A 137 -4.50 4.45 -14.95
CA MET A 137 -4.58 5.91 -14.92
C MET A 137 -3.43 6.57 -15.69
N LEU A 138 -2.21 6.04 -15.57
CA LEU A 138 -1.05 6.54 -16.32
C LEU A 138 -1.21 6.32 -17.82
N ALA A 139 -1.74 5.17 -18.24
CA ALA A 139 -1.99 4.89 -19.65
C ALA A 139 -3.07 5.82 -20.24
N LEU A 140 -4.12 6.11 -19.47
CA LEU A 140 -5.12 7.12 -19.82
C LEU A 140 -4.50 8.52 -19.97
N ALA A 141 -3.66 8.92 -19.01
CA ALA A 141 -2.95 10.20 -19.05
C ALA A 141 -1.98 10.30 -20.25
N GLY A 142 -1.35 9.18 -20.61
CA GLY A 142 -0.46 9.07 -21.77
C GLY A 142 -1.17 8.85 -23.11
N GLY A 143 -2.50 8.72 -23.11
CA GLY A 143 -3.28 8.49 -24.33
C GLY A 143 -3.12 7.09 -24.95
N ASP A 144 -2.53 6.12 -24.23
CA ASP A 144 -2.42 4.73 -24.67
C ASP A 144 -3.68 3.95 -24.27
N THR A 145 -4.66 3.93 -25.18
CA THR A 145 -5.96 3.31 -24.94
C THR A 145 -5.91 1.78 -24.89
N GLU A 146 -4.91 1.15 -25.50
CA GLU A 146 -4.72 -0.30 -25.48
C GLU A 146 -4.23 -0.74 -24.10
N GLN A 147 -3.16 -0.11 -23.59
CA GLN A 147 -2.69 -0.37 -22.23
C GLN A 147 -3.72 0.04 -21.17
N ALA A 148 -4.41 1.16 -21.37
CA ALA A 148 -5.47 1.59 -20.46
C ALA A 148 -6.58 0.55 -20.34
N LEU A 149 -6.97 -0.10 -21.44
CA LEU A 149 -7.97 -1.17 -21.44
C LEU A 149 -7.49 -2.38 -20.63
N ILE A 150 -6.28 -2.89 -20.91
CA ILE A 150 -5.70 -4.04 -20.21
C ILE A 150 -5.71 -3.83 -18.69
N TRP A 151 -5.19 -2.69 -18.23
CA TRP A 151 -5.11 -2.39 -16.80
C TRP A 151 -6.47 -2.04 -16.18
N THR A 152 -7.40 -1.51 -16.96
CA THR A 152 -8.80 -1.31 -16.52
C THR A 152 -9.51 -2.64 -16.30
N GLU A 153 -9.31 -3.62 -17.19
CA GLU A 153 -9.86 -4.98 -17.02
C GLU A 153 -9.27 -5.66 -15.79
N TRP A 154 -7.94 -5.60 -15.64
CA TRP A 154 -7.24 -6.08 -14.44
C TRP A 154 -7.80 -5.42 -13.16
N THR A 155 -8.04 -4.11 -13.20
CA THR A 155 -8.59 -3.37 -12.06
C THR A 155 -9.99 -3.87 -11.69
N ILE A 156 -10.86 -4.10 -12.67
CA ILE A 156 -12.20 -4.64 -12.41
C ILE A 156 -12.12 -6.06 -11.84
N GLU A 157 -11.26 -6.91 -12.40
CA GLU A 157 -11.10 -8.29 -11.98
C GLU A 157 -10.60 -8.41 -10.53
N PHE A 158 -9.58 -7.63 -10.17
CA PHE A 158 -8.90 -7.78 -8.87
C PHE A 158 -9.31 -6.79 -7.79
N ASN A 159 -9.93 -5.65 -8.15
CA ASN A 159 -10.40 -4.64 -7.20
C ASN A 159 -11.93 -4.45 -7.18
N GLY A 160 -12.67 -4.95 -8.16
CA GLY A 160 -14.11 -4.72 -8.27
C GLY A 160 -14.92 -5.12 -7.02
N SER A 161 -14.45 -6.10 -6.26
CA SER A 161 -15.09 -6.56 -5.01
C SER A 161 -14.92 -5.63 -3.80
N VAL A 162 -13.93 -4.74 -3.83
CA VAL A 162 -13.62 -3.81 -2.71
C VAL A 162 -14.01 -2.37 -3.01
N PHE A 163 -14.39 -2.07 -4.25
CA PHE A 163 -14.86 -0.74 -4.64
C PHE A 163 -16.23 -0.40 -4.06
N SER A 164 -16.46 0.90 -3.85
CA SER A 164 -17.80 1.42 -3.63
C SER A 164 -18.67 1.20 -4.87
N ALA A 165 -19.99 1.27 -4.72
CA ALA A 165 -20.91 1.12 -5.85
C ALA A 165 -20.64 2.17 -6.95
N GLU A 166 -20.30 3.39 -6.55
CA GLU A 166 -19.97 4.51 -7.44
C GLU A 166 -18.67 4.25 -8.19
N ARG A 167 -17.59 3.86 -7.50
CA ARG A 167 -16.29 3.56 -8.15
C ARG A 167 -16.38 2.34 -9.06
N ALA A 168 -17.11 1.31 -8.66
CA ALA A 168 -17.37 0.15 -9.52
C ALA A 168 -18.18 0.53 -10.76
N ASN A 169 -19.14 1.47 -10.63
CA ASN A 169 -19.91 1.98 -11.77
C ASN A 169 -19.03 2.79 -12.74
N TYR A 170 -18.14 3.62 -12.20
CA TYR A 170 -17.13 4.33 -12.99
C TYR A 170 -16.27 3.38 -13.82
N TYR A 171 -15.65 2.36 -13.20
CA TYR A 171 -14.78 1.44 -13.93
C TYR A 171 -15.53 0.63 -15.00
N ARG A 172 -16.78 0.21 -14.74
CA ARG A 172 -17.62 -0.42 -15.77
C ARG A 172 -17.91 0.52 -16.94
N CYS A 173 -18.15 1.80 -16.68
CA CYS A 173 -18.35 2.80 -17.74
C CYS A 173 -17.06 3.00 -18.54
N LEU A 174 -15.94 3.18 -17.86
CA LEU A 174 -14.62 3.38 -18.46
C LEU A 174 -14.21 2.20 -19.34
N GLN A 175 -14.38 0.96 -18.86
CA GLN A 175 -14.12 -0.25 -19.65
C GLN A 175 -14.95 -0.26 -20.94
N THR A 176 -16.25 0.04 -20.86
CA THR A 176 -17.12 0.09 -22.05
C THR A 176 -16.68 1.16 -23.04
N LEU A 177 -16.26 2.33 -22.56
CA LEU A 177 -15.76 3.41 -23.43
C LEU A 177 -14.43 3.03 -24.08
N LEU A 178 -13.51 2.39 -23.34
CA LEU A 178 -12.25 1.89 -23.88
C LEU A 178 -12.47 0.79 -24.92
N LEU A 179 -13.37 -0.16 -24.67
CA LEU A 179 -13.75 -1.18 -25.65
C LEU A 179 -14.33 -0.56 -26.92
N LEU A 180 -15.17 0.48 -26.78
CA LEU A 180 -15.71 1.20 -27.93
C LEU A 180 -14.64 1.97 -28.70
N ALA A 181 -13.62 2.50 -28.02
CA ALA A 181 -12.51 3.19 -28.65
C ALA A 181 -11.64 2.27 -29.52
N GLN A 182 -11.70 0.95 -29.31
CA GLN A 182 -11.04 -0.07 -30.14
C GLN A 182 -11.88 -0.51 -31.35
N GLU A 183 -13.12 -0.03 -31.49
CA GLU A 183 -14.01 -0.42 -32.58
C GLU A 183 -13.97 0.60 -33.73
N ASP A 184 -13.24 0.28 -34.80
CA ASP A 184 -13.07 1.17 -35.97
C ASP A 184 -14.38 1.52 -36.71
N GLU A 185 -15.39 0.66 -36.63
CA GLU A 185 -16.66 0.80 -37.37
C GLU A 185 -17.77 1.49 -36.56
N ARG A 186 -17.52 1.85 -35.30
CA ARG A 186 -18.54 2.37 -34.37
C ARG A 186 -18.20 3.78 -33.89
N THR A 187 -19.21 4.62 -33.72
CA THR A 187 -19.00 6.00 -33.26
C THR A 187 -19.57 6.20 -31.85
N ALA A 188 -18.78 6.79 -30.94
CA ALA A 188 -19.16 7.05 -29.54
C ALA A 188 -20.51 7.78 -29.38
N VAL A 189 -20.82 8.71 -30.28
CA VAL A 189 -22.05 9.52 -30.25
C VAL A 189 -23.32 8.65 -30.36
N GLU A 190 -23.25 7.53 -31.08
CA GLU A 190 -24.41 6.64 -31.29
C GLU A 190 -24.83 5.92 -29.99
N TYR A 191 -23.88 5.69 -29.09
CA TYR A 191 -24.09 4.93 -27.85
C TYR A 191 -24.27 5.80 -26.62
N LEU A 192 -23.98 7.11 -26.72
CA LEU A 192 -23.98 8.05 -25.59
C LEU A 192 -25.30 8.04 -24.80
N ASN A 193 -26.45 8.02 -25.47
CA ASN A 193 -27.75 7.97 -24.79
C ASN A 193 -27.95 6.66 -24.00
N ALA A 194 -27.48 5.53 -24.55
CA ALA A 194 -27.55 4.25 -23.85
C ALA A 194 -26.61 4.24 -22.63
N PHE A 195 -25.40 4.76 -22.78
CA PHE A 195 -24.42 4.89 -21.68
C PHE A 195 -24.94 5.79 -20.56
N ASN A 196 -25.52 6.95 -20.88
CA ASN A 196 -26.11 7.84 -19.87
C ASN A 196 -27.24 7.16 -19.10
N ARG A 197 -28.05 6.32 -19.76
CA ARG A 197 -29.11 5.55 -19.08
C ARG A 197 -28.59 4.41 -18.21
N MET A 198 -27.45 3.81 -18.56
CA MET A 198 -26.86 2.68 -17.85
C MET A 198 -26.01 3.13 -16.66
N TYR A 199 -25.14 4.12 -16.88
CA TYR A 199 -24.11 4.53 -15.93
C TYR A 199 -24.41 5.88 -15.25
N GLY A 200 -25.36 6.65 -15.77
CA GLY A 200 -25.62 8.03 -15.34
C GLY A 200 -24.67 9.04 -15.99
N SER A 201 -25.19 10.24 -16.26
CA SER A 201 -24.46 11.28 -16.99
C SER A 201 -23.12 11.65 -16.35
N ASP A 202 -23.11 11.85 -15.03
CA ASP A 202 -21.90 12.23 -14.29
C ASP A 202 -20.78 11.18 -14.43
N THR A 203 -21.13 9.90 -14.45
CA THR A 203 -20.17 8.80 -14.62
C THR A 203 -19.61 8.78 -16.04
N VAL A 204 -20.48 8.97 -17.04
CA VAL A 204 -20.07 9.00 -18.45
C VAL A 204 -19.16 10.19 -18.73
N GLU A 205 -19.48 11.35 -18.16
CA GLU A 205 -18.65 12.55 -18.24
C GLU A 205 -17.27 12.31 -17.61
N ALA A 206 -17.22 11.80 -16.38
CA ALA A 206 -15.96 11.50 -15.70
C ALA A 206 -15.10 10.46 -16.45
N ALA A 207 -15.71 9.39 -16.96
CA ALA A 207 -14.99 8.38 -17.72
C ALA A 207 -14.52 8.89 -19.09
N SER A 208 -15.28 9.79 -19.72
CA SER A 208 -14.88 10.44 -20.97
C SER A 208 -13.72 11.42 -20.76
N ALA A 209 -13.73 12.19 -19.67
CA ALA A 209 -12.65 13.09 -19.29
C ALA A 209 -11.36 12.32 -18.93
N ALA A 210 -11.49 11.12 -18.35
CA ALA A 210 -10.35 10.24 -18.14
C ALA A 210 -9.81 9.69 -19.47
N LEU A 211 -10.68 9.27 -20.39
CA LEU A 211 -10.31 8.75 -21.71
C LEU A 211 -9.62 9.81 -22.59
N SER A 212 -9.99 11.08 -22.47
CA SER A 212 -9.32 12.18 -23.18
C SER A 212 -7.99 12.61 -22.54
N GLY A 213 -7.64 12.08 -21.37
CA GLY A 213 -6.47 12.48 -20.60
C GLY A 213 -6.65 13.78 -19.79
N GLU A 214 -7.83 14.39 -19.79
CA GLU A 214 -8.11 15.62 -19.03
C GLU A 214 -8.19 15.38 -17.51
N ALA A 215 -8.76 14.25 -17.09
CA ALA A 215 -8.90 13.88 -15.68
C ALA A 215 -8.69 12.37 -15.45
N PRO A 216 -7.49 11.83 -15.72
CA PRO A 216 -7.23 10.38 -15.71
C PRO A 216 -7.18 9.78 -14.29
N PHE A 217 -6.89 10.58 -13.25
CA PHE A 217 -6.69 10.12 -11.87
C PHE A 217 -7.99 10.10 -11.03
N TYR A 218 -9.01 9.38 -11.52
CA TYR A 218 -10.35 9.42 -10.90
C TYR A 218 -10.38 9.00 -9.41
N GLY A 219 -10.91 9.90 -8.58
CA GLY A 219 -11.08 9.70 -7.14
C GLY A 219 -9.78 9.80 -6.32
N LEU A 220 -8.67 10.17 -6.95
CA LEU A 220 -7.45 10.57 -6.26
C LEU A 220 -7.48 12.09 -6.08
N HIS A 221 -7.56 12.53 -4.82
CA HIS A 221 -7.38 13.94 -4.51
C HIS A 221 -5.88 14.25 -4.39
N PRO A 222 -5.45 15.49 -4.68
CA PRO A 222 -4.08 15.92 -4.47
C PRO A 222 -3.67 15.80 -3.00
N VAL A 223 -2.41 15.45 -2.77
CA VAL A 223 -1.88 15.22 -1.43
C VAL A 223 -0.60 16.04 -1.27
N ASP A 224 -0.58 16.86 -0.23
CA ASP A 224 0.60 17.62 0.17
C ASP A 224 1.63 16.76 0.92
N THR A 225 2.86 17.24 1.05
CA THR A 225 3.94 16.54 1.77
C THR A 225 3.64 16.30 3.25
N ASP A 226 2.80 17.14 3.86
CA ASP A 226 2.37 16.98 5.25
C ASP A 226 1.12 16.08 5.39
N LEU A 227 0.62 15.52 4.27
CA LEU A 227 -0.48 14.57 4.19
C LEU A 227 -1.77 15.11 4.83
N GLN A 228 -2.01 16.42 4.75
CA GLN A 228 -3.20 17.09 5.29
C GLN A 228 -4.50 16.60 4.64
N ALA A 229 -4.42 16.16 3.38
CA ALA A 229 -5.53 15.58 2.66
C ALA A 229 -6.09 14.28 3.29
N PHE A 230 -5.34 13.64 4.20
CA PHE A 230 -5.75 12.40 4.88
C PHE A 230 -6.02 12.60 6.38
N PRO A 231 -7.30 12.75 6.80
CA PRO A 231 -7.65 12.90 8.22
C PRO A 231 -7.18 11.73 9.11
N ALA A 232 -7.16 10.51 8.56
CA ALA A 232 -6.64 9.33 9.26
C ALA A 232 -5.13 9.43 9.50
N HIS A 233 -4.37 9.98 8.55
CA HIS A 233 -2.94 10.23 8.71
C HIS A 233 -2.66 11.37 9.71
N GLN A 234 -3.44 12.45 9.66
CA GLN A 234 -3.32 13.53 10.67
C GLN A 234 -3.60 13.01 12.09
N SER A 235 -4.58 12.11 12.24
CA SER A 235 -4.86 11.46 13.53
C SER A 235 -3.68 10.60 14.01
N LEU A 236 -3.01 9.89 13.10
CA LEU A 236 -1.79 9.13 13.39
C LEU A 236 -0.65 10.06 13.84
N LEU A 237 -0.41 11.16 13.13
CA LEU A 237 0.61 12.15 13.48
C LEU A 237 0.33 12.81 14.83
N ALA A 238 -0.92 13.15 15.11
CA ALA A 238 -1.33 13.71 16.41
C ALA A 238 -1.12 12.71 17.57
N ALA A 239 -1.34 11.41 17.34
CA ALA A 239 -1.02 10.37 18.31
C ALA A 239 0.50 10.22 18.49
N TYR A 240 1.25 10.24 17.39
CA TYR A 240 2.71 10.13 17.41
C TYR A 240 3.37 11.31 18.13
N GLU A 241 2.85 12.53 17.95
CA GLU A 241 3.40 13.73 18.59
C GLU A 241 3.29 13.68 20.13
N LYS A 242 2.27 13.02 20.68
CA LYS A 242 2.21 12.75 22.13
C LYS A 242 3.38 11.89 22.60
N LEU A 243 3.74 10.87 21.82
CA LEU A 243 4.91 10.02 22.10
C LEU A 243 6.22 10.81 21.96
N GLN A 244 6.33 11.66 20.94
CA GLN A 244 7.51 12.49 20.74
C GLN A 244 7.72 13.48 21.89
N ASN A 245 6.64 14.06 22.44
CA ASN A 245 6.70 14.89 23.65
C ASN A 245 7.19 14.10 24.86
N ALA A 246 6.60 12.93 25.14
CA ALA A 246 7.03 12.09 26.26
C ALA A 246 8.52 11.67 26.16
N LYS A 247 9.00 11.36 24.94
CA LYS A 247 10.42 11.11 24.69
C LYS A 247 11.27 12.35 24.94
N ARG A 248 10.87 13.53 24.45
CA ARG A 248 11.65 14.75 24.71
C ARG A 248 11.72 15.07 26.20
N GLU A 249 10.67 14.81 26.97
CA GLU A 249 10.66 15.03 28.42
C GLU A 249 11.57 14.03 29.14
N HIS A 250 11.42 12.73 28.90
CA HIS A 250 12.18 11.68 29.59
C HIS A 250 13.71 11.81 29.40
N TRP A 251 14.16 12.17 28.18
CA TRP A 251 15.60 12.33 27.89
C TRP A 251 16.16 13.71 28.22
N LYS A 252 15.33 14.72 28.51
CA LYS A 252 15.81 16.02 29.05
C LYS A 252 16.15 15.92 30.53
N THR A 253 15.47 15.04 31.25
CA THR A 253 15.62 14.86 32.70
C THR A 253 16.71 13.86 33.10
N ARG A 254 17.38 13.26 32.12
CA ARG A 254 18.46 12.28 32.30
C ARG A 254 19.79 12.89 31.88
#